data_AF-A0A356R0P6-F1
#
_entry.id   AF-A0A356R0P6-F1
#
_cell.length_a   1.000
_cell.length_b   1.000
_cell.length_c   1.000
_cell.angle_alpha   90.00
_cell.angle_beta   90.00
_cell.angle_gamma   90.00
#
_symmetry.space_group_name_H-M   'P 1'
#
loop_
_entity.id
_entity.type
_entity.pdbx_description
1 polymer ?
#
loop_
_entity_poly.entity_id
_entity_poly.type
_entity_poly.pdbx_seq_one_letter_code
_entity_poly.pdbx_strand_id
1 'polypeptide(L)'
;MFQDLSSIQQFGTQVREGKLQIADAVEHYLNKVNERNTELNIVVKGFDDEARNRAESLDEELRQGKDRGPMHGVPIAVKDIFAMTGRLPAAGSGAEIRCGNKDAAVISKLKASGAIILGTLNLDEFAAGGTGVNLWFGRCKNPLDPRRITGGSSSGSAAAVSAGFCLASIGSDAGGSIRIPAAFCGVYGLKPTYGRVGRSGAVPRTWSMDCIGPLASHADDLGIVLAAISGFDADDPTSRRDSEFIWTRQGFDNPPRIGVLSDKSGGDMPLANYERAVRSIEQSGFSLIPKSLDNLDLYTEYHQRVVKSEAATYHRAVLRGK
;
A
#
# COMPACT_ATOMS: atom_id res chain seq x y z
N MET A 1 19.70 -15.17 -15.68
CA MET A 1 18.33 -15.28 -15.17
C MET A 1 18.28 -14.48 -13.90
N PHE A 2 17.54 -13.37 -13.87
CA PHE A 2 17.38 -12.56 -12.69
C PHE A 2 16.68 -13.39 -11.61
N GLN A 3 17.28 -13.53 -10.42
CA GLN A 3 16.62 -14.23 -9.33
C GLN A 3 15.65 -13.25 -8.66
N ASP A 4 14.43 -13.68 -8.39
CA ASP A 4 13.45 -12.83 -7.74
C ASP A 4 14.00 -12.33 -6.39
N LEU A 5 14.17 -11.02 -6.30
CA LEU A 5 14.62 -10.37 -5.08
C LEU A 5 13.52 -10.49 -4.06
N SER A 6 13.87 -11.01 -2.87
CA SER A 6 12.86 -11.27 -1.87
C SER A 6 12.42 -9.97 -1.18
N SER A 7 13.32 -9.02 -0.92
CA SER A 7 13.06 -7.81 -0.12
C SER A 7 13.78 -6.55 -0.59
N ILE A 8 13.31 -5.38 -0.13
CA ILE A 8 13.96 -4.08 -0.37
C ILE A 8 15.38 -4.06 0.17
N GLN A 9 15.63 -4.66 1.34
CA GLN A 9 16.97 -4.73 1.92
C GLN A 9 17.94 -5.51 1.02
N GLN A 10 17.51 -6.64 0.48
CA GLN A 10 18.33 -7.43 -0.45
C GLN A 10 18.58 -6.70 -1.76
N PHE A 11 17.54 -6.08 -2.34
CA PHE A 11 17.67 -5.23 -3.53
C PHE A 11 18.74 -4.15 -3.30
N GLY A 12 18.59 -3.36 -2.23
CA GLY A 12 19.50 -2.27 -1.92
C GLY A 12 20.93 -2.73 -1.62
N THR A 13 21.12 -3.94 -1.07
CA THR A 13 22.45 -4.52 -0.85
C THR A 13 23.11 -4.89 -2.18
N GLN A 14 22.40 -5.60 -3.05
CA GLN A 14 22.94 -6.01 -4.35
C GLN A 14 23.27 -4.82 -5.26
N VAL A 15 22.44 -3.77 -5.23
CA VAL A 15 22.69 -2.53 -5.97
C VAL A 15 23.96 -1.83 -5.49
N ARG A 16 24.12 -1.65 -4.18
CA ARG A 16 25.31 -0.98 -3.60
C ARG A 16 26.60 -1.78 -3.76
N GLU A 17 26.50 -3.11 -3.80
CA GLU A 17 27.64 -3.99 -4.06
C GLU A 17 27.99 -4.11 -5.56
N GLY A 18 27.23 -3.45 -6.45
CA GLY A 18 27.43 -3.51 -7.90
C GLY A 18 27.07 -4.87 -8.51
N LYS A 19 26.36 -5.73 -7.77
CA LYS A 19 25.87 -7.04 -8.24
C LYS A 19 24.59 -6.93 -9.07
N LEU A 20 23.91 -5.79 -8.99
CA LEU A 20 22.65 -5.51 -9.65
C LEU A 20 22.61 -4.04 -10.10
N GLN A 21 22.22 -3.77 -11.34
CA GLN A 21 21.90 -2.42 -11.80
C GLN A 21 20.41 -2.13 -11.56
N ILE A 22 20.07 -0.89 -11.25
CA ILE A 22 18.68 -0.47 -11.04
C ILE A 22 17.90 -0.58 -12.36
N ALA A 23 18.51 -0.23 -13.49
CA ALA A 23 17.93 -0.39 -14.82
C ALA A 23 17.51 -1.85 -15.10
N ASP A 24 18.40 -2.81 -14.83
CA ASP A 24 18.11 -4.25 -15.01
C ASP A 24 16.95 -4.71 -14.11
N ALA A 25 16.90 -4.22 -12.87
CA ALA A 25 15.81 -4.54 -11.95
C ALA A 25 14.47 -3.97 -12.44
N VAL A 26 14.46 -2.72 -12.91
CA VAL A 26 13.24 -2.09 -13.45
C VAL A 26 12.75 -2.85 -14.68
N GLU A 27 13.64 -3.20 -15.62
CA GLU A 27 13.26 -4.00 -16.78
C GLU A 27 12.67 -5.36 -16.37
N HIS A 28 13.24 -6.02 -15.36
CA HIS A 28 12.70 -7.28 -14.84
C HIS A 28 11.25 -7.12 -14.36
N TYR A 29 10.93 -6.09 -13.57
CA TYR A 29 9.57 -5.87 -13.09
C TYR A 29 8.60 -5.43 -14.19
N LEU A 30 9.04 -4.59 -15.14
CA LEU A 30 8.23 -4.20 -16.30
C LEU A 30 7.88 -5.41 -17.18
N ASN A 31 8.85 -6.31 -17.41
CA ASN A 31 8.61 -7.55 -18.15
C ASN A 31 7.57 -8.44 -17.46
N LYS A 32 7.64 -8.60 -16.14
CA LYS A 32 6.61 -9.33 -15.37
C LYS A 32 5.23 -8.73 -15.50
N VAL A 33 5.12 -7.40 -15.46
CA VAL A 33 3.85 -6.69 -15.68
C VAL A 33 3.33 -7.00 -17.08
N ASN A 34 4.17 -6.84 -18.11
CA ASN A 34 3.79 -7.06 -19.50
C ASN A 34 3.33 -8.50 -19.77
N GLU A 35 3.98 -9.49 -19.16
CA GLU A 35 3.64 -10.92 -19.33
C GLU A 35 2.29 -11.30 -18.71
N ARG A 36 1.95 -10.73 -17.54
CA ARG A 36 0.86 -11.26 -16.70
C ARG A 36 -0.30 -10.29 -16.47
N ASN A 37 -0.12 -8.99 -16.72
CA ASN A 37 -1.15 -8.00 -16.39
C ASN A 37 -2.40 -8.14 -17.27
N THR A 38 -2.27 -8.57 -18.52
CA THR A 38 -3.43 -8.85 -19.40
C THR A 38 -4.36 -9.92 -18.80
N GLU A 39 -3.80 -10.89 -18.06
CA GLU A 39 -4.60 -11.90 -17.35
C GLU A 39 -5.15 -11.38 -16.02
N LEU A 40 -4.31 -10.70 -15.24
CA LEU A 40 -4.59 -10.38 -13.82
C LEU A 40 -5.26 -9.03 -13.60
N ASN A 41 -5.12 -8.09 -14.53
CA ASN A 41 -5.71 -6.75 -14.51
C ASN A 41 -5.42 -5.96 -13.22
N ILE A 42 -4.12 -5.93 -12.86
CA ILE A 42 -3.59 -5.33 -11.63
C ILE A 42 -3.17 -3.87 -11.85
N VAL A 43 -2.45 -3.60 -12.94
CA VAL A 43 -1.94 -2.27 -13.31
C VAL A 43 -2.93 -1.62 -14.28
N VAL A 44 -3.41 -0.43 -13.92
CA VAL A 44 -4.32 0.38 -14.76
C VAL A 44 -3.54 1.25 -15.73
N LYS A 45 -2.41 1.82 -15.29
CA LYS A 45 -1.53 2.64 -16.13
C LYS A 45 -0.07 2.37 -15.77
N GLY A 46 0.71 1.86 -16.73
CA GLY A 46 2.17 1.73 -16.62
C GLY A 46 2.89 3.05 -16.93
N PHE A 47 4.08 3.22 -16.35
CA PHE A 47 4.99 4.35 -16.52
C PHE A 47 6.36 3.91 -17.06
N ASP A 48 6.37 2.95 -17.99
CA ASP A 48 7.54 2.23 -18.45
C ASP A 48 8.72 3.14 -18.83
N ASP A 49 8.50 4.14 -19.69
CA ASP A 49 9.56 5.04 -20.15
C ASP A 49 10.07 5.95 -19.02
N GLU A 50 9.17 6.45 -18.17
CA GLU A 50 9.54 7.26 -17.01
C GLU A 50 10.35 6.44 -16.00
N ALA A 51 9.97 5.18 -15.80
CA ALA A 51 10.64 4.24 -14.91
C ALA A 51 12.04 3.89 -15.42
N ARG A 52 12.20 3.60 -16.72
CA ARG A 52 13.51 3.36 -17.37
C ARG A 52 14.45 4.54 -17.22
N ASN A 53 13.99 5.72 -17.64
CA ASN A 53 14.78 6.95 -17.56
C ASN A 53 15.18 7.25 -16.11
N ARG A 54 14.28 7.00 -15.14
CA ARG A 54 14.59 7.20 -13.72
C ARG A 54 15.60 6.18 -13.20
N ALA A 55 15.52 4.93 -13.66
CA ALA A 55 16.46 3.87 -13.28
C ALA A 55 17.88 4.22 -13.70
N GLU A 56 18.09 4.57 -14.97
CA GLU A 56 19.40 5.00 -15.50
C GLU A 56 19.96 6.20 -14.73
N SER A 57 19.10 7.19 -14.45
CA SER A 57 19.50 8.35 -13.65
C SER A 57 19.93 7.97 -12.23
N LEU A 58 19.29 6.97 -11.60
CA LEU A 58 19.62 6.56 -10.23
C LEU A 58 20.86 5.66 -10.17
N ASP A 59 21.13 4.87 -11.21
CA ASP A 59 22.41 4.16 -11.37
C ASP A 59 23.56 5.17 -11.49
N GLU A 60 23.38 6.23 -12.28
CA GLU A 60 24.37 7.30 -12.40
C GLU A 60 24.56 8.09 -11.09
N GLU A 61 23.47 8.44 -10.40
CA GLU A 61 23.54 9.07 -9.07
C GLU A 61 24.38 8.20 -8.11
N LEU A 62 24.15 6.89 -8.08
CA LEU A 62 24.89 5.98 -7.23
C LEU A 62 26.38 5.88 -7.61
N ARG A 63 26.69 5.84 -8.91
CA ARG A 63 28.08 5.85 -9.43
C ARG A 63 28.83 7.12 -9.05
N GLN A 64 28.12 8.24 -8.92
CA GLN A 64 28.66 9.52 -8.44
C GLN A 64 28.74 9.62 -6.90
N GLY A 65 28.42 8.53 -6.17
CA GLY A 65 28.46 8.48 -4.72
C GLY A 65 27.21 9.06 -4.03
N LYS A 66 26.14 9.33 -4.78
CA LYS A 66 24.89 9.84 -4.24
C LYS A 66 23.89 8.70 -3.99
N ASP A 67 23.89 8.22 -2.75
CA ASP A 67 22.94 7.22 -2.26
C ASP A 67 21.79 7.90 -1.49
N ARG A 68 20.54 7.65 -1.90
CA ARG A 68 19.34 8.20 -1.26
C ARG A 68 18.82 7.34 -0.09
N GLY A 69 19.57 6.31 0.29
CA GLY A 69 19.23 5.42 1.40
C GLY A 69 18.37 4.24 0.96
N PRO A 70 17.61 3.62 1.88
CA PRO A 70 16.98 2.32 1.65
C PRO A 70 16.04 2.23 0.43
N MET A 71 15.46 3.35 -0.01
CA MET A 71 14.54 3.40 -1.15
C MET A 71 15.21 3.74 -2.49
N HIS A 72 16.53 3.96 -2.52
CA HIS A 72 17.26 4.32 -3.74
C HIS A 72 17.11 3.24 -4.82
N GLY A 73 16.39 3.57 -5.91
CA GLY A 73 16.14 2.66 -7.04
C GLY A 73 14.99 1.68 -6.85
N VAL A 74 14.33 1.63 -5.69
CA VAL A 74 13.36 0.58 -5.37
C VAL A 74 12.13 0.67 -6.28
N PRO A 75 11.81 -0.39 -7.08
CA PRO A 75 10.63 -0.42 -7.93
C PRO A 75 9.36 -0.62 -7.10
N ILE A 76 8.43 0.33 -7.18
CA ILE A 76 7.15 0.34 -6.46
C ILE A 76 5.98 0.65 -7.39
N ALA A 77 4.76 0.37 -6.95
CA ALA A 77 3.55 0.82 -7.64
C ALA A 77 2.55 1.42 -6.66
N VAL A 78 1.64 2.27 -7.13
CA VAL A 78 0.74 3.04 -6.24
C VAL A 78 -0.72 2.87 -6.62
N LYS A 79 -1.60 2.81 -5.62
CA LYS A 79 -3.06 2.84 -5.86
C LYS A 79 -3.45 4.08 -6.68
N ASP A 80 -4.39 3.93 -7.61
CA ASP A 80 -4.82 5.03 -8.49
C ASP A 80 -5.74 6.06 -7.78
N ILE A 81 -5.26 6.66 -6.70
CA ILE A 81 -5.92 7.74 -5.94
C ILE A 81 -5.03 8.96 -5.74
N PHE A 82 -3.78 8.91 -6.18
CA PHE A 82 -2.80 9.97 -5.93
C PHE A 82 -2.66 10.87 -7.16
N ALA A 83 -2.79 12.19 -6.94
CA ALA A 83 -2.37 13.18 -7.91
C ALA A 83 -0.86 13.07 -8.18
N MET A 84 -0.51 13.17 -9.46
CA MET A 84 0.86 13.35 -9.91
C MET A 84 0.89 14.61 -10.79
N THR A 85 2.01 15.33 -10.81
CA THR A 85 2.13 16.52 -11.66
C THR A 85 1.84 16.14 -13.11
N GLY A 86 0.82 16.79 -13.71
CA GLY A 86 0.37 16.51 -15.08
C GLY A 86 -0.63 15.34 -15.21
N ARG A 87 -1.03 14.68 -14.12
CA ARG A 87 -1.95 13.52 -14.13
C ARG A 87 -2.86 13.47 -12.91
N LEU A 88 -4.16 13.42 -13.16
CA LEU A 88 -5.15 13.14 -12.12
C LEU A 88 -5.43 11.63 -12.01
N PRO A 89 -5.74 11.13 -10.81
CA PRO A 89 -6.17 9.75 -10.62
C PRO A 89 -7.63 9.57 -11.05
N ALA A 90 -7.99 8.37 -11.51
CA ALA A 90 -9.38 8.04 -11.80
C ALA A 90 -10.14 7.56 -10.55
N ALA A 91 -9.42 7.21 -9.47
CA ALA A 91 -10.00 6.63 -8.26
C ALA A 91 -10.87 5.39 -8.53
N GLY A 92 -10.55 4.63 -9.59
CA GLY A 92 -11.34 3.48 -10.02
C GLY A 92 -12.68 3.84 -10.65
N SER A 93 -12.91 5.10 -11.00
CA SER A 93 -14.10 5.57 -11.69
C SER A 93 -13.86 5.78 -13.19
N GLY A 94 -14.92 6.04 -13.95
CA GLY A 94 -14.85 6.38 -15.37
C GLY A 94 -14.37 7.80 -15.66
N ALA A 95 -13.97 8.57 -14.65
CA ALA A 95 -13.56 9.96 -14.76
C ALA A 95 -12.31 10.25 -13.92
N GLU A 96 -11.55 11.27 -14.32
CA GLU A 96 -10.48 11.81 -13.50
C GLU A 96 -11.01 12.63 -12.32
N ILE A 97 -10.41 12.47 -11.15
CA ILE A 97 -10.83 13.12 -9.91
C ILE A 97 -9.82 14.19 -9.52
N ARG A 98 -10.28 15.44 -9.57
CA ARG A 98 -9.46 16.58 -9.14
C ARG A 98 -9.24 16.54 -7.63
N CYS A 99 -7.99 16.32 -7.23
CA CYS A 99 -7.57 16.27 -5.82
C CYS A 99 -6.28 17.06 -5.55
N GLY A 100 -5.74 17.74 -6.57
CA GLY A 100 -4.52 18.56 -6.51
C GLY A 100 -4.04 18.91 -7.91
N ASN A 101 -3.04 19.79 -8.01
CA ASN A 101 -2.36 20.14 -9.28
C ASN A 101 -0.85 19.81 -9.26
N LYS A 102 -0.37 19.26 -8.15
CA LYS A 102 1.01 18.82 -7.91
C LYS A 102 0.98 17.37 -7.44
N ASP A 103 2.14 16.74 -7.40
CA ASP A 103 2.32 15.46 -6.74
C ASP A 103 1.69 15.46 -5.34
N ALA A 104 0.94 14.40 -5.02
CA ALA A 104 0.47 14.16 -3.66
C ALA A 104 1.67 14.03 -2.71
N ALA A 105 1.50 14.37 -1.42
CA ALA A 105 2.59 14.37 -0.45
C ALA A 105 3.36 13.02 -0.42
N VAL A 106 2.63 11.90 -0.47
CA VAL A 106 3.23 10.57 -0.55
C VAL A 106 4.05 10.35 -1.83
N ILE A 107 3.59 10.85 -2.99
CA ILE A 107 4.31 10.72 -4.27
C ILE A 107 5.59 11.55 -4.25
N SER A 108 5.53 12.79 -3.75
CA SER A 108 6.71 13.63 -3.61
C SER A 108 7.77 12.99 -2.72
N LYS A 109 7.36 12.42 -1.57
CA LYS A 109 8.26 11.72 -0.65
C LYS A 109 8.92 10.49 -1.28
N LEU A 110 8.15 9.67 -2.00
CA LEU A 110 8.67 8.50 -2.72
C LEU A 110 9.70 8.89 -3.79
N LYS A 111 9.40 9.90 -4.61
CA LYS A 111 10.33 10.40 -5.63
C LYS A 111 11.62 10.95 -4.98
N ALA A 112 11.49 11.68 -3.87
CA ALA A 112 12.61 12.24 -3.13
C ALA A 112 13.52 11.15 -2.52
N SER A 113 12.93 10.07 -2.00
CA SER A 113 13.67 8.93 -1.46
C SER A 113 14.36 8.05 -2.53
N GLY A 114 14.14 8.36 -3.81
CA GLY A 114 14.72 7.60 -4.92
C GLY A 114 13.92 6.38 -5.35
N ALA A 115 12.68 6.20 -4.87
CA ALA A 115 11.83 5.11 -5.32
C ALA A 115 11.39 5.35 -6.79
N ILE A 116 11.18 4.26 -7.53
CA ILE A 116 10.74 4.29 -8.93
C ILE A 116 9.30 3.80 -8.99
N ILE A 117 8.37 4.66 -9.39
CA ILE A 117 6.95 4.32 -9.52
C ILE A 117 6.72 3.71 -10.91
N LEU A 118 6.39 2.42 -10.95
CA LEU A 118 6.17 1.67 -12.19
C LEU A 118 4.80 1.92 -12.83
N GLY A 119 3.83 2.43 -12.06
CA GLY A 119 2.48 2.65 -12.55
C GLY A 119 1.46 2.80 -11.44
N THR A 120 0.20 2.97 -11.86
CA THR A 120 -0.96 2.98 -10.97
C THR A 120 -1.77 1.68 -11.01
N LEU A 121 -2.34 1.36 -9.86
CA LEU A 121 -2.94 0.06 -9.57
C LEU A 121 -4.46 0.13 -9.47
N ASN A 122 -5.09 -0.97 -9.89
CA ASN A 122 -6.54 -1.16 -9.84
C ASN A 122 -7.06 -1.12 -8.40
N LEU A 123 -8.34 -0.76 -8.26
CA LEU A 123 -9.03 -0.51 -7.01
C LEU A 123 -10.54 -0.58 -7.20
N ASP A 124 -11.28 -0.80 -6.13
CA ASP A 124 -12.73 -0.57 -6.13
C ASP A 124 -13.01 0.94 -6.34
N GLU A 125 -14.05 1.26 -7.11
CA GLU A 125 -14.44 2.64 -7.44
C GLU A 125 -14.58 3.50 -6.17
N PHE A 126 -13.98 4.69 -6.18
CA PHE A 126 -13.90 5.65 -5.07
C PHE A 126 -13.31 5.06 -3.78
N ALA A 127 -12.52 3.99 -3.91
CA ALA A 127 -12.06 3.18 -2.79
C ALA A 127 -13.22 2.62 -1.94
N ALA A 128 -14.45 2.57 -2.47
CA ALA A 128 -15.70 2.24 -1.79
C ALA A 128 -16.18 0.82 -2.08
N GLY A 129 -15.29 -0.16 -1.91
CA GLY A 129 -15.60 -1.58 -2.06
C GLY A 129 -14.59 -2.46 -1.33
N GLY A 130 -14.81 -3.77 -1.38
CA GLY A 130 -14.05 -4.76 -0.61
C GLY A 130 -13.68 -6.01 -1.40
N THR A 131 -13.89 -6.03 -2.72
CA THR A 131 -13.75 -7.24 -3.53
C THR A 131 -12.73 -7.12 -4.66
N GLY A 132 -12.37 -5.90 -5.06
CA GLY A 132 -11.53 -5.66 -6.23
C GLY A 132 -12.26 -5.78 -7.56
N VAL A 133 -13.60 -5.82 -7.53
CA VAL A 133 -14.43 -5.68 -8.73
C VAL A 133 -14.53 -4.20 -9.08
N ASN A 134 -14.27 -3.88 -10.35
CA ASN A 134 -14.37 -2.53 -10.87
C ASN A 134 -15.11 -2.58 -12.21
N LEU A 135 -16.12 -1.71 -12.38
CA LEU A 135 -16.95 -1.66 -13.59
C LEU A 135 -16.22 -1.00 -14.77
N TRP A 136 -15.34 -0.06 -14.50
CA TRP A 136 -14.66 0.78 -15.50
C TRP A 136 -13.38 0.14 -16.01
N PHE A 137 -12.60 -0.42 -15.08
CA PHE A 137 -11.29 -1.01 -15.37
C PHE A 137 -11.33 -2.54 -15.42
N GLY A 138 -12.48 -3.15 -15.11
CA GLY A 138 -12.60 -4.60 -14.96
C GLY A 138 -12.05 -5.10 -13.61
N ARG A 139 -12.38 -6.35 -13.28
CA ARG A 139 -11.99 -6.99 -12.03
C ARG A 139 -10.47 -7.22 -11.96
N CYS A 140 -9.87 -6.86 -10.84
CA CYS A 140 -8.53 -7.30 -10.46
C CYS A 140 -8.58 -8.75 -9.97
N LYS A 141 -7.77 -9.65 -10.55
CA LYS A 141 -7.75 -11.08 -10.19
C LYS A 141 -6.69 -11.38 -9.14
N ASN A 142 -6.97 -12.33 -8.25
CA ASN A 142 -6.05 -12.72 -7.19
C ASN A 142 -4.92 -13.59 -7.78
N PRO A 143 -3.64 -13.21 -7.61
CA PRO A 143 -2.51 -13.97 -8.16
C PRO A 143 -2.40 -15.41 -7.60
N LEU A 144 -2.95 -15.68 -6.42
CA LEU A 144 -2.96 -17.01 -5.80
C LEU A 144 -4.04 -17.95 -6.37
N ASP A 145 -5.16 -17.38 -6.83
CA ASP A 145 -6.23 -18.10 -7.54
C ASP A 145 -7.08 -17.06 -8.31
N PRO A 146 -6.93 -16.94 -9.65
CA PRO A 146 -7.63 -15.92 -10.44
C PRO A 146 -9.16 -15.98 -10.36
N ARG A 147 -9.73 -17.09 -9.87
CA ARG A 147 -11.19 -17.22 -9.65
C ARG A 147 -11.65 -16.51 -8.38
N ARG A 148 -10.75 -16.23 -7.45
CA ARG A 148 -11.03 -15.58 -6.15
C ARG A 148 -10.80 -14.08 -6.18
N ILE A 149 -11.45 -13.38 -5.25
CA ILE A 149 -11.29 -11.94 -5.08
C ILE A 149 -9.93 -11.61 -4.49
N THR A 150 -9.40 -10.45 -4.83
CA THR A 150 -8.20 -9.86 -4.21
C THR A 150 -8.50 -9.23 -2.86
N GLY A 151 -9.78 -8.96 -2.57
CA GLY A 151 -10.17 -8.04 -1.52
C GLY A 151 -10.07 -6.59 -2.01
N GLY A 152 -10.46 -5.64 -1.16
CA GLY A 152 -10.52 -4.25 -1.57
C GLY A 152 -10.51 -3.27 -0.39
N SER A 153 -10.35 -1.98 -0.63
CA SER A 153 -10.33 -1.38 -1.98
C SER A 153 -8.96 -1.27 -2.65
N SER A 154 -7.86 -1.59 -1.98
CA SER A 154 -6.52 -1.57 -2.59
C SER A 154 -6.19 -2.91 -3.28
N SER A 155 -7.08 -3.35 -4.17
CA SER A 155 -7.04 -4.66 -4.82
C SER A 155 -5.76 -4.86 -5.63
N GLY A 156 -5.46 -3.92 -6.53
CA GLY A 156 -4.24 -3.91 -7.32
C GLY A 156 -2.98 -3.75 -6.47
N SER A 157 -3.03 -2.99 -5.37
CA SER A 157 -1.89 -2.83 -4.45
C SER A 157 -1.42 -4.15 -3.86
N ALA A 158 -2.33 -4.97 -3.31
CA ALA A 158 -1.95 -6.25 -2.74
C ALA A 158 -1.60 -7.28 -3.83
N ALA A 159 -2.34 -7.27 -4.94
CA ALA A 159 -2.11 -8.17 -6.05
C ALA A 159 -0.77 -7.91 -6.75
N ALA A 160 -0.35 -6.65 -6.92
CA ALA A 160 0.94 -6.30 -7.52
C ALA A 160 2.12 -6.88 -6.73
N VAL A 161 2.07 -6.77 -5.40
CA VAL A 161 3.09 -7.36 -4.52
C VAL A 161 3.04 -8.89 -4.59
N SER A 162 1.85 -9.48 -4.50
CA SER A 162 1.65 -10.94 -4.54
C SER A 162 2.08 -11.57 -5.87
N ALA A 163 1.89 -10.86 -7.00
CA ALA A 163 2.32 -11.30 -8.32
C ALA A 163 3.82 -11.04 -8.60
N GLY A 164 4.51 -10.33 -7.71
CA GLY A 164 5.91 -9.92 -7.89
C GLY A 164 6.09 -8.84 -8.96
N PHE A 165 5.10 -7.96 -9.17
CA PHE A 165 5.17 -6.84 -10.11
C PHE A 165 5.96 -5.64 -9.56
N CYS A 166 6.18 -5.60 -8.24
CA CYS A 166 6.97 -4.58 -7.57
C CYS A 166 7.47 -5.11 -6.21
N LEU A 167 8.44 -4.43 -5.60
CA LEU A 167 8.93 -4.79 -4.26
C LEU A 167 7.96 -4.36 -3.15
N ALA A 168 7.28 -3.24 -3.35
CA ALA A 168 6.25 -2.75 -2.47
C ALA A 168 5.23 -1.92 -3.24
N SER A 169 4.05 -1.75 -2.66
CA SER A 169 3.04 -0.85 -3.19
C SER A 169 2.43 0.04 -2.12
N ILE A 170 1.79 1.12 -2.55
CA ILE A 170 1.04 2.01 -1.67
C ILE A 170 -0.46 1.83 -1.87
N GLY A 171 -1.20 1.78 -0.75
CA GLY A 171 -2.66 1.74 -0.71
C GLY A 171 -3.26 2.78 0.23
N SER A 172 -4.58 2.69 0.44
CA SER A 172 -5.30 3.47 1.45
C SER A 172 -6.24 2.57 2.25
N ASP A 173 -6.48 2.92 3.52
CA ASP A 173 -7.27 2.15 4.47
C ASP A 173 -8.01 3.06 5.46
N ALA A 174 -9.34 2.96 5.43
CA ALA A 174 -10.23 3.48 6.47
C ALA A 174 -10.99 2.36 7.18
N GLY A 175 -11.50 1.40 6.40
CA GLY A 175 -12.27 0.25 6.89
C GLY A 175 -11.62 -1.10 6.63
N GLY A 176 -10.30 -1.15 6.42
CA GLY A 176 -9.57 -2.37 6.09
C GLY A 176 -8.99 -2.42 4.68
N SER A 177 -9.08 -1.33 3.90
CA SER A 177 -8.73 -1.35 2.47
C SER A 177 -7.24 -1.60 2.14
N ILE A 178 -6.33 -1.64 3.12
CA ILE A 178 -4.96 -2.18 2.97
C ILE A 178 -4.93 -3.60 3.54
N ARG A 179 -5.46 -3.79 4.75
CA ARG A 179 -5.34 -5.04 5.52
C ARG A 179 -6.12 -6.22 4.93
N ILE A 180 -7.33 -5.97 4.43
CA ILE A 180 -8.20 -6.97 3.80
C ILE A 180 -7.54 -7.54 2.54
N PRO A 181 -7.15 -6.73 1.54
CA PRO A 181 -6.53 -7.28 0.34
C PRO A 181 -5.14 -7.87 0.63
N ALA A 182 -4.40 -7.35 1.61
CA ALA A 182 -3.15 -7.97 2.05
C ALA A 182 -3.38 -9.41 2.56
N ALA A 183 -4.38 -9.61 3.42
CA ALA A 183 -4.74 -10.93 3.93
C ALA A 183 -5.20 -11.90 2.82
N PHE A 184 -5.92 -11.41 1.81
CA PHE A 184 -6.45 -12.26 0.72
C PHE A 184 -5.42 -12.59 -0.35
N CYS A 185 -4.45 -11.70 -0.60
CA CYS A 185 -3.37 -11.92 -1.57
C CYS A 185 -2.10 -12.51 -0.92
N GLY A 186 -2.11 -12.78 0.38
CA GLY A 186 -0.99 -13.42 1.09
C GLY A 186 0.24 -12.52 1.24
N VAL A 187 0.04 -11.22 1.44
CA VAL A 187 1.12 -10.22 1.61
C VAL A 187 0.94 -9.46 2.92
N TYR A 188 1.96 -8.70 3.32
CA TYR A 188 1.88 -7.82 4.48
C TYR A 188 1.29 -6.46 4.09
N GLY A 189 0.47 -5.88 4.96
CA GLY A 189 -0.11 -4.56 4.74
C GLY A 189 -0.23 -3.79 6.05
N LEU A 190 0.21 -2.53 6.04
CA LEU A 190 0.24 -1.69 7.24
C LEU A 190 -0.67 -0.49 7.08
N LYS A 191 -1.70 -0.39 7.93
CA LYS A 191 -2.43 0.85 8.16
C LYS A 191 -1.74 1.62 9.29
N PRO A 192 -1.04 2.74 9.03
CA PRO A 192 -0.40 3.50 10.09
C PRO A 192 -1.42 4.23 10.98
N THR A 193 -0.90 4.91 11.99
CA THR A 193 -1.66 5.90 12.77
C THR A 193 -2.22 6.98 11.85
N TYR A 194 -3.46 7.40 12.09
CA TYR A 194 -4.08 8.51 11.37
C TYR A 194 -3.22 9.79 11.49
N GLY A 195 -3.00 10.47 10.36
CA GLY A 195 -2.14 11.65 10.27
C GLY A 195 -0.63 11.37 10.27
N ARG A 196 -0.18 10.10 10.24
CA ARG A 196 1.25 9.74 10.11
C ARG A 196 1.82 10.01 8.71
N VAL A 197 1.01 9.76 7.69
CA VAL A 197 1.35 9.98 6.28
C VAL A 197 0.42 11.06 5.77
N GLY A 198 1.00 12.14 5.22
CA GLY A 198 0.24 13.24 4.64
C GLY A 198 -0.64 12.80 3.48
N ARG A 199 -1.87 13.32 3.43
CA ARG A 199 -2.89 12.91 2.46
C ARG A 199 -3.22 13.99 1.43
N SER A 200 -2.53 15.13 1.44
CA SER A 200 -2.71 16.13 0.39
C SER A 200 -2.43 15.53 -1.00
N GLY A 201 -3.29 15.84 -1.97
CA GLY A 201 -3.23 15.25 -3.30
C GLY A 201 -3.76 13.81 -3.42
N ALA A 202 -4.27 13.19 -2.35
CA ALA A 202 -4.97 11.92 -2.44
C ALA A 202 -6.48 12.12 -2.54
N VAL A 203 -7.16 11.36 -3.40
CA VAL A 203 -8.62 11.31 -3.44
C VAL A 203 -9.12 10.64 -2.16
N PRO A 204 -9.88 11.35 -1.30
CA PRO A 204 -10.41 10.76 -0.08
C PRO A 204 -11.60 9.87 -0.40
N ARG A 205 -11.71 8.75 0.33
CA ARG A 205 -12.98 8.05 0.56
C ARG A 205 -13.68 8.65 1.77
N THR A 206 -12.93 8.85 2.85
CA THR A 206 -13.41 9.34 4.15
C THR A 206 -12.28 10.11 4.82
N TRP A 207 -12.37 11.43 4.74
CA TRP A 207 -11.30 12.31 5.21
C TRP A 207 -11.05 12.19 6.71
N SER A 208 -12.01 11.72 7.52
CA SER A 208 -11.81 11.53 8.97
C SER A 208 -11.13 10.21 9.35
N MET A 209 -10.98 9.26 8.42
CA MET A 209 -10.49 7.91 8.73
C MET A 209 -9.40 7.40 7.79
N ASP A 210 -9.30 7.92 6.57
CA ASP A 210 -8.34 7.44 5.58
C ASP A 210 -6.90 7.54 6.08
N CYS A 211 -6.18 6.43 6.00
CA CYS A 211 -4.74 6.34 6.20
C CYS A 211 -4.09 5.83 4.90
N ILE A 212 -2.96 6.42 4.50
CA ILE A 212 -2.13 5.91 3.41
C ILE A 212 -1.07 5.00 4.02
N GLY A 213 -0.79 3.86 3.39
CA GLY A 213 0.19 2.91 3.95
C GLY A 213 0.72 1.89 2.94
N PRO A 214 1.82 1.21 3.30
CA PRO A 214 2.50 0.28 2.42
C PRO A 214 1.90 -1.13 2.44
N LEU A 215 2.12 -1.85 1.35
CA LEU A 215 2.00 -3.30 1.23
C LEU A 215 3.32 -3.86 0.69
N ALA A 216 3.76 -5.00 1.21
CA ALA A 216 5.03 -5.62 0.84
C ALA A 216 5.02 -7.14 1.07
N SER A 217 5.96 -7.86 0.45
CA SER A 217 6.14 -9.31 0.64
C SER A 217 6.87 -9.66 1.94
N HIS A 218 7.49 -8.66 2.60
CA HIS A 218 8.22 -8.80 3.85
C HIS A 218 7.79 -7.74 4.87
N ALA A 219 7.78 -8.11 6.16
CA ALA A 219 7.38 -7.21 7.23
C ALA A 219 8.34 -6.01 7.40
N ASP A 220 9.64 -6.23 7.26
CA ASP A 220 10.65 -5.16 7.38
C ASP A 220 10.52 -4.11 6.26
N ASP A 221 10.10 -4.54 5.07
CA ASP A 221 9.87 -3.64 3.93
C ASP A 221 8.71 -2.68 4.20
N LEU A 222 7.70 -3.08 4.99
CA LEU A 222 6.66 -2.15 5.45
C LEU A 222 7.25 -1.00 6.26
N GLY A 223 8.22 -1.29 7.13
CA GLY A 223 8.90 -0.29 7.94
C GLY A 223 9.73 0.65 7.07
N ILE A 224 10.52 0.10 6.14
CA ILE A 224 11.34 0.89 5.21
C ILE A 224 10.47 1.86 4.39
N VAL A 225 9.39 1.35 3.79
CA VAL A 225 8.50 2.19 2.96
C VAL A 225 7.75 3.18 3.84
N LEU A 226 7.27 2.79 5.02
CA LEU A 226 6.61 3.71 5.94
C LEU A 226 7.54 4.87 6.35
N ALA A 227 8.82 4.60 6.59
CA ALA A 227 9.81 5.63 6.91
C ALA A 227 9.99 6.62 5.75
N ALA A 228 9.98 6.14 4.51
CA ALA A 228 10.10 6.99 3.34
C ALA A 228 8.86 7.91 3.14
N ILE A 229 7.66 7.46 3.50
CA ILE A 229 6.41 8.20 3.22
C ILE A 229 5.84 8.96 4.43
N SER A 230 6.30 8.68 5.64
CA SER A 230 5.84 9.37 6.85
C SER A 230 6.36 10.80 6.93
N GLY A 231 5.71 11.64 7.73
CA GLY A 231 6.15 12.99 8.02
C GLY A 231 5.09 14.05 7.76
N PHE A 232 5.35 15.25 8.29
CA PHE A 232 4.36 16.32 8.34
C PHE A 232 4.01 16.83 6.93
N ASP A 233 2.72 17.07 6.72
CA ASP A 233 2.17 17.61 5.49
C ASP A 233 1.34 18.84 5.83
N ALA A 234 1.85 20.01 5.49
CA ALA A 234 1.24 21.29 5.82
C ALA A 234 -0.10 21.52 5.10
N ASP A 235 -0.33 20.82 3.98
CA ASP A 235 -1.56 20.92 3.19
C ASP A 235 -2.63 19.90 3.65
N ASP A 236 -2.30 19.01 4.60
CA ASP A 236 -3.26 18.12 5.27
C ASP A 236 -3.51 18.63 6.71
N PRO A 237 -4.70 19.19 7.02
CA PRO A 237 -5.01 19.77 8.34
C PRO A 237 -4.99 18.75 9.49
N THR A 238 -4.92 17.46 9.17
CA THR A 238 -4.92 16.37 10.14
C THR A 238 -3.57 15.65 10.22
N SER A 239 -2.59 16.10 9.42
CA SER A 239 -1.22 15.62 9.50
C SER A 239 -0.64 15.96 10.88
N ARG A 240 -0.03 14.97 11.51
CA ARG A 240 0.59 15.16 12.81
C ARG A 240 1.95 15.82 12.65
N ARG A 241 2.29 16.76 13.52
CA ARG A 241 3.61 17.39 13.51
C ARG A 241 4.74 16.45 13.95
N ASP A 242 4.42 15.44 14.76
CA ASP A 242 5.34 14.39 15.23
C ASP A 242 5.25 13.10 14.38
N SER A 243 4.90 13.26 13.10
CA SER A 243 4.68 12.15 12.17
C SER A 243 5.96 11.57 11.56
N GLU A 244 7.13 12.16 11.78
CA GLU A 244 8.39 11.56 11.35
C GLU A 244 8.55 10.14 11.91
N PHE A 245 9.10 9.24 11.10
CA PHE A 245 9.25 7.83 11.45
C PHE A 245 10.57 7.31 10.91
N ILE A 246 11.30 6.61 11.78
CA ILE A 246 12.54 5.93 11.42
C ILE A 246 12.28 4.45 11.65
N TRP A 247 12.54 3.65 10.63
CA TRP A 247 12.50 2.21 10.77
C TRP A 247 13.86 1.70 11.25
N THR A 248 13.82 1.01 12.39
CA THR A 248 14.93 0.19 12.87
C THR A 248 14.36 -1.10 13.40
N ARG A 249 14.91 -2.23 12.96
CA ARG A 249 14.58 -3.53 13.56
C ARG A 249 15.21 -3.58 14.95
N GLN A 250 14.38 -3.45 15.98
CA GLN A 250 14.81 -3.50 17.37
C GLN A 250 14.29 -4.78 18.02
N GLY A 251 15.09 -5.36 18.91
CA GLY A 251 14.61 -6.35 19.87
C GLY A 251 13.70 -5.71 20.91
N PHE A 252 13.17 -6.53 21.81
CA PHE A 252 12.36 -6.05 22.93
C PHE A 252 13.18 -6.12 24.22
N ASP A 253 13.63 -4.97 24.72
CA ASP A 253 14.24 -4.92 26.07
C ASP A 253 13.20 -5.30 27.14
N ASN A 254 11.96 -4.85 26.94
CA ASN A 254 10.78 -5.28 27.68
C ASN A 254 9.78 -5.89 26.70
N PRO A 255 9.46 -7.19 26.79
CA PRO A 255 8.49 -7.82 25.91
C PRO A 255 7.11 -7.12 25.95
N PRO A 256 6.46 -6.90 24.79
CA PRO A 256 5.15 -6.29 24.74
C PRO A 256 4.08 -7.18 25.40
N ARG A 257 3.08 -6.53 25.97
CA ARG A 257 1.86 -7.16 26.45
C ARG A 257 0.86 -7.26 25.29
N ILE A 258 0.47 -8.46 24.91
CA ILE A 258 -0.36 -8.68 23.72
C ILE A 258 -1.79 -8.97 24.15
N GLY A 259 -2.71 -8.05 23.88
CA GLY A 259 -4.14 -8.28 24.07
C GLY A 259 -4.71 -9.20 22.98
N VAL A 260 -5.40 -10.27 23.38
CA VAL A 260 -6.07 -11.21 22.46
C VAL A 260 -7.56 -11.15 22.73
N LEU A 261 -8.37 -10.93 21.70
CA LEU A 261 -9.83 -10.96 21.85
C LEU A 261 -10.26 -12.40 22.17
N SER A 262 -10.84 -12.58 23.36
CA SER A 262 -11.18 -13.89 23.92
C SER A 262 -12.46 -14.49 23.35
N ASP A 263 -13.31 -13.63 22.78
CA ASP A 263 -14.59 -14.02 22.19
C ASP A 263 -14.49 -14.11 20.66
N LYS A 264 -15.31 -14.97 20.08
CA LYS A 264 -15.54 -15.04 18.63
C LYS A 264 -16.34 -13.81 18.13
N SER A 265 -16.10 -12.62 18.67
CA SER A 265 -16.84 -11.39 18.40
C SER A 265 -16.84 -10.95 16.92
N GLY A 266 -16.09 -11.63 16.05
CA GLY A 266 -16.13 -11.49 14.59
C GLY A 266 -16.91 -12.58 13.82
N GLY A 267 -17.63 -13.48 14.51
CA GLY A 267 -18.44 -14.54 13.92
C GLY A 267 -17.90 -15.97 14.13
N ASP A 268 -18.75 -16.97 13.88
CA ASP A 268 -18.53 -18.39 14.14
C ASP A 268 -17.52 -19.11 13.20
N MET A 269 -16.59 -18.38 12.61
CA MET A 269 -15.57 -18.98 11.75
C MET A 269 -14.46 -19.63 12.59
N PRO A 270 -14.19 -20.95 12.43
CA PRO A 270 -12.98 -21.56 12.97
C PRO A 270 -11.78 -20.95 12.23
N LEU A 271 -11.14 -19.97 12.85
CA LEU A 271 -9.92 -19.39 12.31
C LEU A 271 -8.75 -20.25 12.75
N ALA A 272 -8.63 -21.48 12.25
CA ALA A 272 -7.48 -22.35 12.54
C ALA A 272 -6.14 -21.63 12.29
N ASN A 273 -6.11 -20.69 11.33
CA ASN A 273 -4.99 -19.79 11.07
C ASN A 273 -4.77 -18.72 12.17
N TYR A 274 -5.84 -18.18 12.77
CA TYR A 274 -5.75 -17.28 13.93
C TYR A 274 -5.25 -18.02 15.16
N GLU A 275 -5.80 -19.19 15.47
CA GLU A 275 -5.32 -20.03 16.59
C GLU A 275 -3.86 -20.44 16.40
N ARG A 276 -3.45 -20.74 15.16
CA ARG A 276 -2.04 -20.98 14.82
C ARG A 276 -1.18 -19.74 15.04
N ALA A 277 -1.66 -18.55 14.66
CA ALA A 277 -0.94 -17.30 14.90
C ALA A 277 -0.79 -17.00 16.41
N VAL A 278 -1.86 -17.15 17.19
CA VAL A 278 -1.87 -16.98 18.64
C VAL A 278 -0.88 -17.96 19.29
N ARG A 279 -0.91 -19.25 18.92
CA ARG A 279 0.06 -20.24 19.41
C ARG A 279 1.51 -19.91 19.03
N SER A 280 1.75 -19.42 17.82
CA SER A 280 3.09 -19.02 17.39
C SER A 280 3.64 -17.86 18.23
N ILE A 281 2.79 -16.88 18.56
CA ILE A 281 3.15 -15.76 19.43
C ILE A 281 3.48 -16.25 20.85
N GLU A 282 2.66 -17.14 21.40
CA GLU A 282 2.89 -17.75 22.71
C GLU A 282 4.19 -18.57 22.77
N GLN A 283 4.44 -19.40 21.74
CA GLN A 283 5.68 -20.18 21.60
C GLN A 283 6.93 -19.31 21.44
N SER A 284 6.76 -18.07 20.97
CA SER A 284 7.84 -17.08 20.90
C SER A 284 8.13 -16.41 22.26
N GLY A 285 7.44 -16.81 23.33
CA GLY A 285 7.67 -16.34 24.69
C GLY A 285 6.91 -15.07 25.09
N PHE A 286 5.97 -14.59 24.26
CA PHE A 286 5.18 -13.41 24.58
C PHE A 286 3.95 -13.74 25.43
N SER A 287 3.64 -12.84 26.37
CA SER A 287 2.46 -12.96 27.23
C SER A 287 1.20 -12.51 26.50
N LEU A 288 0.25 -13.43 26.39
CA LEU A 288 -1.08 -13.19 25.83
C LEU A 288 -2.08 -12.84 26.95
N ILE A 289 -2.83 -11.77 26.78
CA ILE A 289 -3.80 -11.26 27.76
C ILE A 289 -5.18 -11.26 27.12
N PRO A 290 -6.11 -12.11 27.57
CA PRO A 290 -7.50 -12.07 27.13
C PRO A 290 -8.12 -10.67 27.31
N LYS A 291 -8.83 -10.21 26.29
CA LYS A 291 -9.56 -8.94 26.25
C LYS A 291 -10.93 -9.14 25.61
N SER A 292 -11.88 -8.32 26.01
CA SER A 292 -13.16 -8.14 25.31
C SER A 292 -13.23 -6.74 24.70
N LEU A 293 -14.00 -6.60 23.64
CA LEU A 293 -14.38 -5.31 23.07
C LEU A 293 -15.90 -5.22 23.05
N ASP A 294 -16.45 -4.51 24.03
CA ASP A 294 -17.88 -4.24 24.08
C ASP A 294 -18.28 -3.32 22.90
N ASN A 295 -19.51 -3.47 22.41
CA ASN A 295 -20.10 -2.59 21.38
C ASN A 295 -19.41 -2.61 20.01
N LEU A 296 -18.74 -3.71 19.63
CA LEU A 296 -18.09 -3.84 18.31
C LEU A 296 -19.08 -3.63 17.14
N ASP A 297 -20.31 -4.13 17.26
CA ASP A 297 -21.38 -3.91 16.29
C ASP A 297 -21.72 -2.43 16.13
N LEU A 298 -21.81 -1.71 17.25
CA LEU A 298 -22.09 -0.28 17.26
C LEU A 298 -20.95 0.52 16.63
N TYR A 299 -19.69 0.16 16.89
CA TYR A 299 -18.53 0.77 16.22
C TYR A 299 -18.56 0.55 14.71
N THR A 300 -18.94 -0.67 14.29
CA THR A 300 -19.09 -1.00 12.87
C THR A 300 -20.19 -0.16 12.23
N GLU A 301 -21.33 -0.01 12.91
CA GLU A 301 -22.45 0.81 12.44
C GLU A 301 -22.04 2.28 12.28
N TYR A 302 -21.42 2.88 13.29
CA TYR A 302 -20.98 4.28 13.23
C TYR A 302 -19.91 4.49 12.16
N HIS A 303 -18.95 3.57 12.03
CA HIS A 303 -17.99 3.59 10.94
C HIS A 303 -18.71 3.62 9.58
N GLN A 304 -19.67 2.72 9.34
CA GLN A 304 -20.39 2.69 8.06
C GLN A 304 -21.17 3.98 7.77
N ARG A 305 -21.77 4.59 8.79
CA ARG A 305 -22.49 5.88 8.64
C ARG A 305 -21.51 6.99 8.25
N VAL A 306 -20.41 7.16 8.97
CA VAL A 306 -19.41 8.21 8.69
C VAL A 306 -18.83 8.04 7.29
N VAL A 307 -18.32 6.84 6.97
CA VAL A 307 -17.64 6.60 5.70
C VAL A 307 -18.56 6.83 4.50
N LYS A 308 -19.83 6.42 4.58
CA LYS A 308 -20.79 6.63 3.48
C LYS A 308 -21.17 8.10 3.34
N SER A 309 -21.38 8.82 4.44
CA SER A 309 -21.74 10.24 4.42
C SER A 309 -20.62 11.12 3.86
N GLU A 310 -19.38 10.88 4.26
CA GLU A 310 -18.23 11.62 3.76
C GLU A 310 -17.98 11.32 2.27
N ALA A 311 -17.94 10.04 1.89
CA ALA A 311 -17.75 9.63 0.50
C ALA A 311 -18.82 10.24 -0.43
N ALA A 312 -20.10 10.12 -0.04
CA ALA A 312 -21.21 10.65 -0.84
C ALA A 312 -21.13 12.18 -1.00
N THR A 313 -20.57 12.87 0.00
CA THR A 313 -20.36 14.33 -0.05
C THR A 313 -19.24 14.70 -1.01
N TYR A 314 -18.07 14.05 -0.90
CA TYR A 314 -16.92 14.35 -1.75
C TYR A 314 -17.19 14.01 -3.22
N HIS A 315 -17.73 12.81 -3.49
CA HIS A 315 -17.93 12.31 -4.85
C HIS A 315 -19.22 12.79 -5.51
N ARG A 316 -19.99 13.67 -4.86
CA ARG A 316 -21.32 14.10 -5.31
C ARG A 316 -21.34 14.65 -6.73
N ALA A 317 -20.33 15.41 -7.14
CA ALA A 317 -20.27 16.00 -8.48
C ALA A 317 -20.17 14.90 -9.55
N VAL A 318 -19.17 14.03 -9.40
CA VAL A 318 -18.90 12.90 -10.30
C VAL A 318 -20.08 11.92 -10.35
N LEU A 319 -20.66 11.58 -9.20
CA LEU A 319 -21.87 10.74 -9.12
C LEU A 319 -23.10 11.35 -9.80
N ARG A 320 -23.10 12.66 -10.03
CA ARG A 320 -24.16 13.39 -10.75
C ARG A 320 -23.78 13.71 -12.20
N GLY A 321 -22.67 13.18 -12.70
CA GLY A 321 -22.16 13.44 -14.05
C GLY A 321 -21.73 14.90 -14.27
N LYS A 322 -21.28 15.57 -13.21
CA LYS A 322 -20.77 16.95 -13.25
C LYS A 322 -19.26 17.01 -13.11
#